data_AF-A0A8S0G4A7-F1
#
_entry.id   AF-A0A8S0G4A7-F1
#
_cell.length_a   1.000
_cell.length_b   1.000
_cell.length_c   1.000
_cell.angle_alpha   90.00
_cell.angle_beta   90.00
_cell.angle_gamma   90.00
#
_symmetry.space_group_name_H-M   'P 1'
#
loop_
_entity.id
_entity.type
_entity.pdbx_description
1 polymer ?
#
loop_
_entity_poly.entity_id
_entity_poly.type
_entity_poly.pdbx_seq_one_letter_code
_entity_poly.pdbx_strand_id
1 'polypeptide(L)'
;MILHPSLASANPLHYGRELTALDNLDFGSLHLDIEDSSFINNITFGMKTVQAVARQTPHPLSFHFMVARPQRWFNALAEIRPAWIFVHAETLDYPSETLTEIRHTGARAGLVFNPATPIDVPPGDIWRLSWTE
;
A
#
# COMPACT_ATOMS: atom_id res chain seq x y z
N MET A 1 10.61 0.78 16.72
CA MET A 1 9.70 -0.16 16.04
C MET A 1 8.47 0.64 15.63
N ILE A 2 8.07 0.60 14.36
CA ILE A 2 6.86 1.28 13.86
C ILE A 2 5.83 0.20 13.55
N LEU A 3 4.58 0.40 13.97
CA LEU A 3 3.48 -0.54 13.73
C LEU A 3 2.58 -0.03 12.59
N HIS A 4 2.04 -0.96 11.81
CA HIS A 4 1.11 -0.69 10.71
C HIS A 4 -0.03 -1.72 10.75
N PRO A 5 -1.12 -1.48 11.51
CA PRO A 5 -2.23 -2.43 11.60
C PRO A 5 -2.91 -2.63 10.24
N SER A 6 -3.17 -3.87 9.84
CA SER A 6 -3.90 -4.18 8.60
C SER A 6 -5.41 -4.22 8.82
N LEU A 7 -6.14 -3.50 7.97
CA LEU A 7 -7.60 -3.50 7.90
C LEU A 7 -8.14 -4.86 7.41
N ALA A 8 -7.35 -5.65 6.68
CA ALA A 8 -7.77 -6.97 6.20
C ALA A 8 -8.11 -7.95 7.33
N SER A 9 -7.48 -7.76 8.51
CA SER A 9 -7.75 -8.56 9.72
C SER A 9 -8.96 -8.07 10.52
N ALA A 10 -9.49 -6.88 10.22
CA ALA A 10 -10.60 -6.29 10.95
C ALA A 10 -11.94 -6.89 10.51
N ASN A 11 -12.96 -6.82 11.37
CA ASN A 11 -14.30 -7.29 11.00
C ASN A 11 -14.92 -6.35 9.95
N PRO A 12 -15.14 -6.79 8.70
CA PRO A 12 -15.65 -5.93 7.63
C PRO A 12 -17.07 -5.44 7.87
N LEU A 13 -17.86 -6.13 8.70
CA LEU A 13 -19.21 -5.68 9.08
C LEU A 13 -19.18 -4.49 10.06
N HIS A 14 -18.01 -4.20 10.65
CA HIS A 14 -17.86 -3.23 11.73
C HIS A 14 -16.66 -2.30 11.57
N TYR A 15 -16.15 -2.08 10.35
CA TYR A 15 -14.97 -1.21 10.13
C TYR A 15 -15.04 0.14 10.83
N GLY A 16 -16.20 0.83 10.85
CA GLY A 16 -16.31 2.10 11.57
C GLY A 16 -15.92 1.99 13.06
N ARG A 17 -16.39 0.94 13.74
CA ARG A 17 -16.03 0.67 15.14
C ARG A 17 -14.55 0.31 15.29
N GLU A 18 -14.03 -0.53 14.40
CA GLU A 18 -12.63 -0.96 14.42
C GLU A 18 -11.69 0.24 14.22
N LEU A 19 -12.03 1.17 13.32
CA LEU A 19 -11.28 2.40 13.09
C LEU A 19 -11.32 3.32 14.31
N THR A 20 -12.49 3.55 14.90
CA THR A 20 -12.62 4.38 16.12
C THR A 20 -11.81 3.82 17.29
N ALA A 21 -11.68 2.50 17.40
CA ALA A 21 -10.84 1.88 18.43
C ALA A 21 -9.34 2.22 18.28
N LEU A 22 -8.92 2.65 17.09
CA LEU A 22 -7.54 3.04 16.78
C LEU A 22 -7.28 4.55 16.93
N ASP A 23 -8.30 5.40 17.08
CA ASP A 23 -8.20 6.87 16.99
C ASP A 23 -7.11 7.52 17.86
N ASN A 24 -6.84 6.94 19.05
CA ASN A 24 -5.88 7.49 20.02
C ASN A 24 -4.58 6.69 20.10
N LEU A 25 -4.35 5.74 19.19
CA LEU A 25 -3.15 4.92 19.18
C LEU A 25 -2.09 5.54 18.27
N ASP A 26 -0.84 5.47 18.69
CA ASP A 26 0.29 5.92 17.87
C ASP A 26 0.80 4.74 17.01
N PHE A 27 0.64 4.86 15.70
CA PHE A 27 1.15 3.90 14.71
C PHE A 27 1.45 4.60 13.38
N GLY A 28 2.29 3.98 12.56
CA GLY A 28 2.84 4.62 11.37
C GLY A 28 1.81 4.90 10.28
N SER A 29 0.97 3.93 9.96
CA SER A 29 -0.16 4.08 9.03
C SER A 29 -1.12 2.90 9.14
N LEU A 30 -2.38 3.12 8.76
CA LEU A 30 -3.35 2.04 8.59
C LEU A 30 -3.06 1.34 7.26
N HIS A 31 -2.84 0.03 7.30
CA HIS A 31 -2.48 -0.79 6.15
C HIS A 31 -3.71 -1.35 5.45
N LEU A 32 -3.81 -1.11 4.14
CA LEU A 32 -4.92 -1.53 3.30
C LEU A 32 -4.40 -2.44 2.19
N ASP A 33 -4.75 -3.72 2.31
CA ASP A 33 -4.47 -4.76 1.32
C ASP A 33 -5.50 -4.69 0.18
N ILE A 34 -5.05 -4.34 -1.03
CA ILE A 34 -5.89 -4.21 -2.22
C ILE A 34 -5.69 -5.45 -3.10
N GLU A 35 -6.73 -6.27 -3.18
CA GLU A 35 -6.73 -7.56 -3.86
C GLU A 35 -7.93 -7.64 -4.83
N ASP A 36 -7.69 -8.06 -6.06
CA ASP A 36 -8.69 -8.03 -7.15
C ASP A 36 -8.79 -9.34 -7.94
N SER A 37 -8.31 -10.45 -7.39
CA SER A 37 -8.17 -11.77 -8.02
C SER A 37 -7.14 -11.89 -9.16
N SER A 38 -6.57 -10.78 -9.66
CA SER A 38 -5.68 -10.82 -10.84
C SER A 38 -4.26 -11.27 -10.54
N PHE A 39 -3.83 -11.21 -9.28
CA PHE A 39 -2.50 -11.62 -8.83
C PHE A 39 -2.53 -12.65 -7.70
N ILE A 40 -3.47 -12.52 -6.77
CA ILE A 40 -3.73 -13.49 -5.69
C ILE A 40 -5.17 -14.01 -5.80
N ASN A 41 -5.46 -15.22 -5.34
CA ASN A 41 -6.81 -15.80 -5.38
C ASN A 41 -7.70 -15.31 -4.22
N ASN A 42 -7.87 -14.00 -4.10
CA ASN A 42 -8.75 -13.36 -3.12
C ASN A 42 -9.20 -11.97 -3.60
N ILE A 43 -10.24 -11.43 -2.98
CA ILE A 43 -10.78 -10.09 -3.22
C ILE A 43 -11.09 -9.46 -1.86
N THR A 44 -10.48 -8.31 -1.56
CA THR A 44 -10.67 -7.62 -0.27
C THR A 44 -11.81 -6.61 -0.35
N PHE A 45 -11.54 -5.43 -0.91
CA PHE A 45 -12.50 -4.34 -1.06
C PHE A 45 -12.04 -3.37 -2.16
N GLY A 46 -13.00 -2.62 -2.71
CA GLY A 46 -12.73 -1.64 -3.77
C GLY A 46 -12.58 -0.20 -3.27
N MET A 47 -12.39 0.72 -4.23
CA MET A 47 -12.18 2.14 -3.96
C MET A 47 -13.30 2.82 -3.15
N LYS A 48 -14.55 2.34 -3.24
CA LYS A 48 -15.65 2.87 -2.41
C LYS A 48 -15.37 2.68 -0.91
N THR A 49 -14.85 1.52 -0.53
CA THR A 49 -14.45 1.23 0.86
C THR A 49 -13.24 2.06 1.25
N VAL A 50 -12.22 2.12 0.38
CA VAL A 50 -11.02 2.96 0.60
C VAL A 50 -11.39 4.41 0.90
N GLN A 51 -12.26 5.00 0.09
CA GLN A 51 -12.73 6.38 0.30
C GLN A 51 -13.54 6.55 1.60
N ALA A 52 -14.34 5.55 1.98
CA ALA A 52 -15.08 5.58 3.24
C ALA A 52 -14.13 5.51 4.45
N VAL A 53 -13.14 4.62 4.42
CA VAL A 53 -12.10 4.49 5.44
C VAL A 53 -11.30 5.78 5.57
N ALA A 54 -10.85 6.36 4.45
CA ALA A 54 -10.08 7.61 4.43
C ALA A 54 -10.83 8.80 5.07
N ARG A 55 -12.16 8.81 5.03
CA ARG A 55 -12.97 9.83 5.71
C ARG A 55 -13.18 9.55 7.20
N GLN A 56 -12.98 8.31 7.64
CA GLN A 56 -13.36 7.84 8.97
C GLN A 56 -12.17 7.78 9.94
N THR A 57 -10.92 7.85 9.45
CA THR A 57 -9.72 7.83 10.29
C THR A 57 -8.83 9.04 10.02
N PRO A 58 -8.23 9.65 11.04
CA PRO A 58 -7.22 10.70 10.85
C PRO A 58 -5.84 10.14 10.50
N HIS A 59 -5.65 8.82 10.63
CA HIS A 59 -4.36 8.18 10.44
C HIS A 59 -3.96 8.17 8.96
N PRO A 60 -2.66 8.33 8.65
CA PRO A 60 -2.16 8.14 7.31
C PRO A 60 -2.48 6.73 6.81
N LEU A 61 -2.76 6.60 5.51
CA LEU A 61 -3.05 5.31 4.88
C LEU A 61 -1.83 4.81 4.10
N SER A 62 -1.61 3.50 4.18
CA SER A 62 -0.65 2.77 3.34
C SER A 62 -1.36 1.70 2.55
N PHE A 63 -1.04 1.59 1.27
CA PHE A 63 -1.68 0.64 0.36
C PHE A 63 -0.70 -0.45 -0.05
N HIS A 64 -1.10 -1.71 0.05
CA HIS A 64 -0.39 -2.84 -0.51
C HIS A 64 -1.20 -3.42 -1.66
N PHE A 65 -0.68 -3.25 -2.87
CA PHE A 65 -1.34 -3.74 -4.08
C PHE A 65 -0.89 -5.15 -4.42
N MET A 66 -1.79 -6.10 -4.19
CA MET A 66 -1.70 -7.47 -4.67
C MET A 66 -2.58 -7.63 -5.92
N VAL A 67 -2.24 -6.84 -6.96
CA VAL A 67 -2.96 -6.79 -8.25
C VAL A 67 -1.96 -6.77 -9.42
N ALA A 68 -2.37 -7.28 -10.58
CA ALA A 68 -1.49 -7.43 -11.74
C ALA A 68 -1.11 -6.11 -12.43
N ARG A 69 -1.92 -5.03 -12.28
CA ARG A 69 -1.66 -3.71 -12.89
C ARG A 69 -1.95 -2.57 -11.91
N PRO A 70 -1.08 -2.35 -10.91
CA PRO A 70 -1.34 -1.41 -9.82
C PRO A 70 -1.43 0.06 -10.27
N GLN A 71 -0.74 0.44 -11.37
CA GLN A 71 -0.65 1.81 -11.86
C GLN A 71 -2.02 2.46 -12.12
N ARG A 72 -3.02 1.63 -12.46
CA ARG A 72 -4.40 2.07 -12.74
C ARG A 72 -5.07 2.79 -11.57
N TRP A 73 -4.58 2.55 -10.35
CA TRP A 73 -5.18 3.06 -9.11
C TRP A 73 -4.49 4.31 -8.56
N PHE A 74 -3.26 4.61 -8.98
CA PHE A 74 -2.45 5.66 -8.38
C PHE A 74 -3.10 7.04 -8.46
N ASN A 75 -3.68 7.39 -9.61
CA ASN A 75 -4.38 8.67 -9.78
C ASN A 75 -5.58 8.79 -8.83
N ALA A 76 -6.35 7.70 -8.65
CA ALA A 76 -7.48 7.69 -7.74
C ALA A 76 -7.06 7.78 -6.26
N LEU A 77 -5.85 7.32 -5.93
CA LEU A 77 -5.27 7.42 -4.60
C LEU A 77 -4.65 8.79 -4.31
N ALA A 78 -4.22 9.55 -5.31
CA ALA A 78 -3.56 10.84 -5.11
C ALA A 78 -4.41 11.83 -4.28
N GLU A 79 -5.74 11.81 -4.43
CA GLU A 79 -6.67 12.64 -3.66
C GLU A 79 -6.65 12.33 -2.16
N ILE A 80 -6.29 11.09 -1.79
CA ILE A 80 -6.24 10.60 -0.41
C ILE A 80 -4.87 10.89 0.23
N ARG A 81 -3.86 11.26 -0.57
CA ARG A 81 -2.47 11.52 -0.13
C ARG A 81 -1.91 10.38 0.73
N PRO A 82 -1.75 9.18 0.17
CA PRO A 82 -1.20 8.05 0.91
C PRO A 82 0.16 8.36 1.51
N ALA A 83 0.44 7.83 2.69
CA ALA A 83 1.80 7.82 3.22
C ALA A 83 2.69 6.86 2.42
N TRP A 84 2.14 5.70 2.05
CA TRP A 84 2.88 4.67 1.31
C TRP A 84 2.02 3.98 0.26
N ILE A 85 2.66 3.60 -0.85
CA ILE A 85 2.14 2.63 -1.80
C ILE A 85 3.22 1.56 -2.02
N PHE A 86 2.83 0.31 -1.77
CA PHE A 86 3.64 -0.88 -1.95
C PHE A 86 3.09 -1.69 -3.12
N VAL A 87 3.97 -2.09 -4.03
CA VAL A 87 3.64 -2.88 -5.23
C VAL A 87 4.57 -4.09 -5.33
N HIS A 88 4.02 -5.21 -5.77
CA HIS A 88 4.77 -6.43 -6.00
C HIS A 88 5.69 -6.30 -7.20
N ALA A 89 6.99 -6.59 -7.04
CA ALA A 89 7.94 -6.54 -8.15
C ALA A 89 7.56 -7.51 -9.29
N GLU A 90 6.88 -8.60 -8.96
CA GLU A 90 6.43 -9.64 -9.88
C GLU A 90 5.29 -9.17 -10.82
N THR A 91 4.65 -8.04 -10.53
CA THR A 91 3.55 -7.50 -11.34
C THR A 91 3.98 -6.37 -12.26
N LEU A 92 5.28 -6.02 -12.26
CA LEU A 92 5.80 -4.84 -12.95
C LEU A 92 6.74 -5.21 -14.08
N ASP A 93 6.47 -4.70 -15.28
CA ASP A 93 7.41 -4.77 -16.40
C ASP A 93 8.62 -3.83 -16.15
N TYR A 94 8.37 -2.65 -15.58
CA TYR A 94 9.38 -1.61 -15.30
C TYR A 94 9.23 -1.04 -13.88
N PRO A 95 9.89 -1.66 -12.88
CA PRO A 95 9.74 -1.24 -11.47
C PRO A 95 10.14 0.21 -11.21
N SER A 96 11.23 0.71 -11.81
CA SER A 96 11.73 2.07 -11.60
C SER A 96 10.74 3.16 -12.04
N GLU A 97 10.07 2.95 -13.17
CA GLU A 97 9.04 3.85 -13.69
C GLU A 97 7.82 3.85 -12.76
N THR A 98 7.35 2.67 -12.37
CA THR A 98 6.22 2.52 -11.45
C THR A 98 6.48 3.21 -10.10
N LEU A 99 7.69 3.07 -9.55
CA LEU A 99 8.06 3.76 -8.30
C LEU A 99 8.09 5.28 -8.46
N THR A 100 8.46 5.79 -9.64
CA THR A 100 8.40 7.21 -9.95
C THR A 100 6.95 7.70 -10.03
N GLU A 101 6.07 6.95 -10.69
CA GLU A 101 4.64 7.24 -10.75
C GLU A 101 3.99 7.30 -9.36
N ILE A 102 4.35 6.36 -8.47
CA ILE A 102 3.89 6.38 -7.08
C ILE A 102 4.32 7.67 -6.37
N ARG A 103 5.58 8.10 -6.54
CA ARG A 103 6.06 9.34 -5.91
C ARG A 103 5.31 10.58 -6.41
N HIS A 104 4.83 10.58 -7.66
CA HIS A 104 3.99 11.66 -8.18
C HIS A 104 2.63 11.77 -7.48
N THR A 105 2.16 10.73 -6.79
CA THR A 105 0.95 10.81 -5.94
C THR A 105 1.22 11.48 -4.59
N GLY A 106 2.48 11.84 -4.29
CA GLY A 106 2.93 12.34 -2.99
C GLY A 106 3.21 11.24 -1.96
N ALA A 107 3.07 9.97 -2.33
CA ALA A 107 3.33 8.85 -1.44
C ALA A 107 4.80 8.41 -1.48
N ARG A 108 5.26 7.77 -0.41
CA ARG A 108 6.49 6.99 -0.44
C ARG A 108 6.25 5.68 -1.20
N ALA A 109 7.20 5.30 -2.05
CA ALA A 109 7.09 4.11 -2.90
C ALA A 109 7.88 2.95 -2.31
N GLY A 110 7.30 1.75 -2.31
CA GLY A 110 7.97 0.52 -1.87
C GLY A 110 7.73 -0.65 -2.82
N LEU A 111 8.74 -1.51 -2.94
CA LEU A 111 8.63 -2.80 -3.62
C LEU A 111 8.40 -3.92 -2.61
N VAL A 112 7.52 -4.84 -2.96
CA VAL A 112 7.23 -6.07 -2.22
C VAL A 112 7.71 -7.25 -3.05
N PHE A 113 8.22 -8.25 -2.38
CA PHE A 113 8.67 -9.51 -2.97
C PHE A 113 7.92 -10.64 -2.28
N ASN A 114 7.35 -11.54 -3.05
CA ASN A 114 6.84 -12.80 -2.54
C ASN A 114 7.98 -13.61 -1.91
N PRO A 115 7.69 -14.48 -0.93
CA PRO A 115 8.72 -15.28 -0.26
C PRO A 115 9.57 -16.14 -1.20
N ALA A 116 8.99 -16.57 -2.33
CA ALA A 116 9.68 -17.39 -3.33
C ALA A 116 10.49 -16.56 -4.34
N THR A 117 10.35 -15.23 -4.33
CA THR A 117 11.02 -14.36 -5.29
C THR A 117 12.47 -14.16 -4.87
N PRO A 118 13.44 -14.58 -5.70
CA PRO A 118 14.85 -14.41 -5.38
C PRO A 118 15.20 -12.92 -5.27
N ILE A 119 15.83 -12.53 -4.16
CA ILE A 119 16.41 -11.20 -3.99
C ILE A 119 17.90 -11.35 -4.25
N ASP A 120 18.26 -11.41 -5.53
CA ASP A 120 19.64 -11.21 -5.90
C ASP A 120 19.94 -9.72 -5.73
N VAL A 121 20.99 -9.38 -4.98
CA VAL A 121 21.44 -8.00 -4.84
C VAL A 121 22.14 -7.62 -6.15
N PRO A 122 21.54 -6.82 -7.06
CA PRO A 122 22.32 -6.27 -8.15
C PRO A 122 23.41 -5.35 -7.56
N PRO A 123 24.59 -5.28 -8.19
CA PRO A 123 25.75 -4.61 -7.64
C PRO A 123 25.45 -3.16 -7.19
N GLY A 124 25.59 -2.93 -5.87
CA GLY A 124 25.94 -1.68 -5.17
C GLY A 124 25.08 -0.43 -5.30
N ASP A 125 24.63 -0.10 -6.52
CA ASP A 125 24.30 1.29 -6.87
C ASP A 125 22.83 1.49 -7.27
N ILE A 126 22.10 0.42 -7.62
CA ILE A 126 20.72 0.54 -8.11
C ILE A 126 19.73 0.80 -6.95
N TRP A 127 20.08 0.38 -5.73
CA TRP A 127 19.22 0.52 -4.53
C TRP A 127 19.57 1.71 -3.63
N ARG A 128 20.56 2.54 -3.99
CA ARG A 128 20.87 3.80 -3.28
C ARG A 128 19.86 4.92 -3.57
N LEU A 129 18.63 4.59 -3.96
CA LEU A 129 17.54 5.55 -4.07
C LEU A 129 17.06 5.93 -2.66
N SER A 130 17.77 6.92 -2.09
CA SER A 130 17.34 7.83 -1.03
C SER A 130 16.67 7.18 0.19
N TRP A 131 17.45 6.43 0.96
CA TRP A 131 17.32 6.43 2.42
C TRP A 131 18.20 7.55 2.98
N THR A 132 17.85 8.79 2.66
CA THR A 132 18.42 9.95 3.36
C THR A 132 17.24 10.72 3.90
N GLU A 133 17.29 10.86 5.22
CA GLU A 133 16.43 11.56 6.20
C GLU A 133 15.47 12.63 5.65
#